data_AF-A0A2A4I017-F1
#
_entry.id   AF-A0A2A4I017-F1
#
_cell.length_a   1.000
_cell.length_b   1.000
_cell.length_c   1.000
_cell.angle_alpha   90.00
_cell.angle_beta   90.00
_cell.angle_gamma   90.00
#
_symmetry.space_group_name_H-M   'P 1'
#
loop_
_entity.id
_entity.type
_entity.pdbx_description
1 polymer ?
#
loop_
_entity_poly.entity_id
_entity_poly.type
_entity_poly.pdbx_seq_one_letter_code
_entity_poly.pdbx_strand_id
1 'polypeptide(L)'
;MADLLTDPRLHIRLIDAFYVEAMVLADEARSYFDEGGRAEREALSPMDRVAFSCESLKVTTRLMHVIAWLLTQRAVIAGELTPAQAQDSARRLGTAPVSEEAIVATLPEQARAMVAGSIDLHRRVERLDAAQVADEPMESPARSMLDRLATSF
;
A
#
# COMPACT_ATOMS: atom_id res chain seq x y z
N MET A 1 9.33 13.33 13.68
CA MET A 1 8.69 12.13 13.09
C MET A 1 9.34 11.68 11.78
N ALA A 2 9.98 12.55 10.99
CA ALA A 2 10.75 12.16 9.80
C ALA A 2 11.99 11.31 10.14
N ASP A 3 12.61 11.56 11.30
CA ASP A 3 13.88 10.93 11.74
C ASP A 3 13.78 9.44 12.14
N LEU A 4 12.57 8.89 12.27
CA LEU A 4 12.35 7.49 12.66
C LEU A 4 12.46 6.52 11.48
N LEU A 5 12.17 6.98 10.25
CA LEU A 5 12.23 6.14 9.05
C LEU A 5 13.66 5.95 8.50
N THR A 6 14.63 6.69 9.05
CA THR A 6 16.05 6.59 8.70
C THR A 6 16.73 5.38 9.37
N ASP A 7 16.09 4.70 10.33
CA ASP A 7 16.59 3.44 10.91
C ASP A 7 16.27 2.25 10.00
N PRO A 8 17.27 1.61 9.36
CA PRO A 8 17.06 0.49 8.45
C PRO A 8 16.35 -0.70 9.13
N ARG A 9 16.54 -0.88 10.43
CA ARG A 9 15.89 -1.97 11.19
C ARG A 9 14.40 -1.72 11.36
N LEU A 10 13.99 -0.46 11.54
CA LEU A 10 12.58 -0.11 11.63
C LEU A 10 11.90 -0.33 10.27
N HIS A 11 12.55 0.10 9.19
CA HIS A 11 12.04 -0.09 7.83
C HIS A 11 11.79 -1.58 7.52
N ILE A 12 12.75 -2.46 7.79
CA ILE A 12 12.59 -3.92 7.58
C ILE A 12 11.40 -4.46 8.37
N ARG A 13 11.28 -4.12 9.66
CA ARG A 13 10.18 -4.59 10.50
C ARG A 13 8.81 -4.09 10.02
N LEU A 14 8.73 -2.88 9.49
CA LEU A 14 7.50 -2.34 8.90
C LEU A 14 7.11 -3.08 7.63
N ILE A 15 8.08 -3.37 6.74
CA ILE A 15 7.84 -4.17 5.54
C ILE A 15 7.32 -5.56 5.92
N ASP A 16 7.95 -6.24 6.88
CA ASP A 16 7.51 -7.56 7.33
C ASP A 16 6.10 -7.52 7.94
N ALA A 17 5.82 -6.52 8.78
CA ALA A 17 4.50 -6.37 9.40
C ALA A 17 3.40 -6.11 8.35
N PHE A 18 3.63 -5.20 7.40
CA PHE A 18 2.68 -4.93 6.32
C PHE A 18 2.53 -6.11 5.37
N TYR A 19 3.58 -6.91 5.15
CA TYR A 19 3.49 -8.12 4.35
C TYR A 19 2.59 -9.17 5.01
N VAL A 20 2.77 -9.43 6.31
CA VAL A 20 1.89 -10.34 7.05
C VAL A 20 0.44 -9.83 7.04
N GLU A 21 0.25 -8.54 7.33
CA GLU A 21 -1.09 -7.92 7.31
C GLU A 21 -1.76 -8.03 5.93
N ALA A 22 -1.03 -7.75 4.85
CA ALA A 22 -1.54 -7.87 3.48
C ALA A 22 -1.94 -9.31 3.14
N MET A 23 -1.14 -10.30 3.55
CA MET A 23 -1.41 -11.71 3.29
C MET A 23 -2.63 -12.21 4.07
N VAL A 24 -2.77 -11.81 5.34
CA VAL A 24 -3.95 -12.15 6.17
C VAL A 24 -5.20 -11.53 5.56
N LEU A 25 -5.16 -10.23 5.26
CA LEU A 25 -6.32 -9.53 4.70
C LEU A 25 -6.70 -10.06 3.30
N ALA A 26 -5.73 -10.48 2.50
CA ALA A 26 -5.99 -11.12 1.20
C ALA A 26 -6.65 -12.50 1.35
N ASP A 27 -6.23 -13.31 2.32
CA ASP A 27 -6.86 -14.61 2.58
C ASP A 27 -8.29 -14.45 3.14
N GLU A 28 -8.48 -13.52 4.07
CA GLU A 28 -9.81 -13.17 4.60
C GLU A 28 -10.75 -12.66 3.49
N ALA A 29 -10.27 -11.75 2.63
CA ALA A 29 -11.04 -11.25 1.51
C ALA A 29 -11.40 -12.37 0.51
N ARG A 30 -10.45 -13.26 0.20
CA ARG A 30 -10.70 -14.43 -0.66
C ARG A 30 -11.77 -15.34 -0.05
N SER A 31 -11.61 -15.72 1.21
CA SER A 31 -12.55 -16.59 1.92
C SER A 31 -13.96 -15.98 1.96
N TYR A 32 -14.07 -14.68 2.21
CA TYR A 32 -15.35 -14.00 2.27
C TYR A 32 -15.98 -13.79 0.89
N PHE A 33 -15.26 -13.29 -0.10
CA PHE A 33 -15.86 -12.96 -1.40
C PHE A 33 -16.16 -14.19 -2.27
N ASP A 34 -15.41 -15.29 -2.11
CA ASP A 34 -15.62 -16.51 -2.90
C ASP A 34 -16.67 -17.45 -2.27
N GLU A 35 -16.59 -17.67 -0.96
CA GLU A 35 -17.36 -18.72 -0.27
C GLU A 35 -18.31 -18.16 0.79
N GLY A 36 -17.80 -17.42 1.77
CA GLY A 36 -18.55 -17.00 2.96
C GLY A 36 -19.68 -16.00 2.68
N GLY A 37 -19.45 -15.05 1.77
CA GLY A 37 -20.36 -13.95 1.45
C GLY A 37 -21.43 -14.31 0.43
N ARG A 38 -21.49 -15.55 -0.06
CA ARG A 38 -22.40 -15.95 -1.13
C ARG A 38 -23.87 -15.82 -0.71
N ALA A 39 -24.21 -16.30 0.48
CA ALA A 39 -25.57 -16.20 1.02
C ALA A 39 -25.98 -14.75 1.30
N GLU A 40 -25.07 -13.94 1.88
CA GLU A 40 -25.30 -12.51 2.09
C GLU A 40 -25.51 -11.77 0.78
N ARG A 41 -24.66 -12.05 -0.22
CA ARG A 41 -24.77 -11.50 -1.57
C ARG A 41 -26.10 -11.89 -2.23
N GLU A 42 -26.54 -13.12 -2.10
CA GLU A 42 -27.82 -13.56 -2.69
C GLU A 42 -29.02 -12.87 -2.06
N ALA A 43 -28.95 -12.52 -0.77
CA ALA A 43 -29.97 -11.75 -0.06
C ALA A 43 -30.01 -10.25 -0.45
N LEU A 44 -28.97 -9.72 -1.10
CA LEU A 44 -28.92 -8.32 -1.54
C LEU A 44 -29.83 -8.05 -2.75
N SER A 45 -30.22 -6.78 -2.93
CA SER A 45 -30.90 -6.34 -4.15
C SER A 45 -30.01 -6.53 -5.39
N PRO A 46 -30.57 -6.58 -6.62
CA PRO A 46 -29.75 -6.70 -7.83
C PRO A 46 -28.66 -5.62 -7.97
N MET A 47 -28.96 -4.38 -7.59
CA MET A 47 -27.99 -3.28 -7.65
C MET A 47 -26.89 -3.43 -6.58
N ASP A 48 -27.27 -3.81 -5.35
CA ASP A 48 -26.31 -4.05 -4.27
C ASP A 48 -25.40 -5.24 -4.54
N ARG A 49 -25.87 -6.26 -5.28
CA ARG A 49 -25.02 -7.37 -5.75
C ARG A 49 -23.93 -6.92 -6.73
N VAL A 50 -24.23 -5.95 -7.58
CA VAL A 50 -23.24 -5.36 -8.50
C VAL A 50 -22.23 -4.54 -7.69
N ALA A 51 -22.72 -3.70 -6.77
CA ALA A 51 -21.86 -2.94 -5.87
C ALA A 51 -20.92 -3.85 -5.08
N PHE A 52 -21.42 -4.95 -4.52
CA PHE A 52 -20.63 -5.95 -3.82
C PHE A 52 -19.49 -6.51 -4.69
N SER A 53 -19.78 -6.88 -5.95
CA SER A 53 -18.75 -7.37 -6.89
C SER A 53 -17.75 -6.31 -7.32
N CYS A 54 -18.21 -5.06 -7.48
CA CYS A 54 -17.30 -3.96 -7.77
C CYS A 54 -16.36 -3.73 -6.59
N GLU A 55 -16.87 -3.68 -5.36
CA GLU A 55 -16.05 -3.47 -4.17
C GLU A 55 -15.10 -4.64 -3.90
N SER A 56 -15.51 -5.89 -4.16
CA SER A 56 -14.59 -7.05 -4.06
C SER A 56 -13.41 -6.92 -5.03
N LEU A 57 -13.64 -6.49 -6.27
CA LEU A 57 -12.58 -6.26 -7.25
C LEU A 57 -11.66 -5.09 -6.83
N LYS A 58 -12.22 -4.04 -6.23
CA LYS A 58 -11.42 -2.92 -5.74
C LYS A 58 -10.53 -3.34 -4.56
N VAL A 59 -11.06 -4.16 -3.64
CA VAL A 59 -10.27 -4.75 -2.53
C VAL A 59 -9.11 -5.57 -3.07
N THR A 60 -9.36 -6.52 -3.97
CA THR A 60 -8.29 -7.37 -4.52
C THR A 60 -7.26 -6.55 -5.30
N THR A 61 -7.68 -5.53 -6.04
CA THR A 61 -6.75 -4.62 -6.75
C THR A 61 -5.85 -3.86 -5.78
N ARG A 62 -6.39 -3.29 -4.70
CA ARG A 62 -5.59 -2.60 -3.67
C ARG A 62 -4.57 -3.56 -3.03
N LEU A 63 -5.01 -4.75 -2.65
CA LEU A 63 -4.16 -5.76 -2.04
C LEU A 63 -3.06 -6.24 -2.99
N MET A 64 -3.39 -6.45 -4.27
CA MET A 64 -2.41 -6.82 -5.29
C MET A 64 -1.33 -5.74 -5.47
N HIS A 65 -1.72 -4.46 -5.54
CA HIS A 65 -0.74 -3.36 -5.58
C HIS A 65 0.17 -3.34 -4.36
N VAL A 66 -0.40 -3.50 -3.15
CA VAL A 66 0.36 -3.54 -1.90
C VAL A 66 1.33 -4.72 -1.88
N ILE A 67 0.87 -5.93 -2.23
CA ILE A 67 1.69 -7.14 -2.23
C ILE A 67 2.82 -7.04 -3.25
N ALA A 68 2.54 -6.59 -4.48
CA ALA A 68 3.55 -6.43 -5.53
C ALA A 68 4.66 -5.45 -5.10
N TRP A 69 4.27 -4.35 -4.46
CA TRP A 69 5.22 -3.38 -3.93
C TRP A 69 6.04 -3.96 -2.77
N LEU A 70 5.41 -4.64 -1.80
CA LEU A 70 6.11 -5.27 -0.67
C LEU A 70 7.09 -6.35 -1.11
N LEU A 71 6.74 -7.14 -2.14
CA LEU A 71 7.65 -8.12 -2.74
C LEU A 71 8.88 -7.45 -3.37
N THR A 72 8.70 -6.28 -4.01
CA THR A 72 9.83 -5.48 -4.52
C THR A 72 10.74 -5.04 -3.37
N GLN A 73 10.18 -4.53 -2.26
CA GLN A 73 10.98 -4.11 -1.10
C GLN A 73 11.74 -5.28 -0.47
N ARG A 74 11.11 -6.45 -0.38
CA ARG A 74 11.77 -7.65 0.14
C ARG A 74 12.92 -8.13 -0.76
N ALA A 75 12.75 -8.04 -2.09
CA ALA A 75 13.83 -8.33 -3.03
C ALA A 75 15.01 -7.35 -2.87
N VAL A 76 14.76 -6.08 -2.58
CA VAL A 76 15.83 -5.11 -2.22
C VAL A 76 16.54 -5.51 -0.93
N ILE A 77 15.78 -5.86 0.12
CA ILE A 77 16.33 -6.30 1.42
C ILE A 77 17.16 -7.58 1.26
N ALA A 78 16.75 -8.49 0.38
CA ALA A 78 17.49 -9.72 0.06
C ALA A 78 18.73 -9.47 -0.82
N GLY A 79 18.92 -8.26 -1.36
CA GLY A 79 20.01 -7.93 -2.28
C GLY A 79 19.79 -8.43 -3.71
N GLU A 80 18.59 -8.88 -4.05
CA GLU A 80 18.20 -9.32 -5.40
C GLU A 80 17.91 -8.13 -6.33
N LEU A 81 17.53 -6.99 -5.77
CA LEU A 81 17.32 -5.72 -6.46
C LEU A 81 18.12 -4.60 -5.80
N THR A 82 18.62 -3.66 -6.60
CA THR A 82 19.18 -2.43 -6.05
C THR A 82 18.07 -1.46 -5.66
N PRO A 83 18.30 -0.54 -4.69
CA PRO A 83 17.33 0.49 -4.35
C PRO A 83 16.90 1.35 -5.56
N ALA A 84 17.84 1.67 -6.45
CA ALA A 84 17.55 2.43 -7.67
C ALA A 84 16.61 1.68 -8.62
N GLN A 85 16.76 0.35 -8.74
CA GLN A 85 15.86 -0.48 -9.56
C GLN A 85 14.43 -0.54 -8.98
N ALA A 86 14.29 -0.49 -7.66
CA ALA A 86 12.98 -0.45 -7.01
C ALA A 86 12.23 0.87 -7.21
N GLN A 87 12.95 1.96 -7.54
CA GLN A 87 12.34 3.26 -7.83
C GLN A 87 11.80 3.39 -9.27
N ASP A 88 11.99 2.37 -10.12
CA ASP A 88 11.37 2.33 -11.45
C ASP A 88 9.85 2.53 -11.33
N SER A 89 9.28 3.38 -12.18
CA SER A 89 7.85 3.71 -12.17
C SER A 89 6.96 2.46 -12.26
N ALA A 90 7.42 1.40 -12.90
CA ALA A 90 6.70 0.12 -13.00
C ALA A 90 6.67 -0.69 -11.69
N ARG A 91 7.54 -0.37 -10.72
CA ARG A 91 7.66 -1.05 -9.42
C ARG A 91 7.15 -0.22 -8.24
N ARG A 92 6.74 1.04 -8.51
CA ARG A 92 6.05 1.90 -7.56
C ARG A 92 4.69 1.34 -7.16
N LEU A 93 4.18 1.81 -6.04
CA LEU A 93 2.84 1.43 -5.61
C LEU A 93 1.81 1.92 -6.63
N GLY A 94 1.00 1.01 -7.16
CA GLY A 94 -0.06 1.34 -8.10
C GLY A 94 -1.18 2.15 -7.46
N THR A 95 -1.81 3.03 -8.25
CA THR A 95 -2.96 3.85 -7.81
C THR A 95 -4.10 2.98 -7.30
N ALA A 96 -4.59 3.27 -6.09
CA ALA A 96 -5.73 2.56 -5.54
C ALA A 96 -7.04 2.94 -6.23
N PRO A 97 -7.92 1.96 -6.52
CA PRO A 97 -9.29 2.26 -6.89
C PRO A 97 -10.05 2.90 -5.71
N VAL A 98 -10.88 3.89 -6.04
CA VAL A 98 -11.68 4.65 -5.07
C VAL A 98 -13.00 3.92 -4.78
N SER A 99 -13.36 3.88 -3.50
CA SER A 99 -14.64 3.38 -3.01
C SER A 99 -15.48 4.55 -2.50
N GLU A 100 -16.75 4.58 -2.90
CA GLU A 100 -17.68 5.63 -2.48
C GLU A 100 -18.35 5.22 -1.17
N GLU A 101 -18.32 6.09 -0.17
CA GLU A 101 -18.81 5.79 1.17
C GLU A 101 -20.31 5.41 1.18
N ALA A 102 -21.12 6.07 0.34
CA ALA A 102 -22.53 5.77 0.20
C ALA A 102 -22.78 4.34 -0.34
N ILE A 103 -21.95 3.87 -1.27
CA ILE A 103 -22.03 2.51 -1.82
C ILE A 103 -21.56 1.50 -0.77
N VAL A 104 -20.44 1.78 -0.10
CA VAL A 104 -19.90 0.89 0.93
C VAL A 104 -20.90 0.73 2.08
N ALA A 105 -21.64 1.79 2.43
CA ALA A 105 -22.65 1.74 3.49
C ALA A 105 -23.78 0.74 3.23
N THR A 106 -24.11 0.42 1.97
CA THR A 106 -25.17 -0.56 1.63
C THR A 106 -24.70 -2.01 1.74
N LEU A 107 -23.39 -2.24 1.88
CA LEU A 107 -22.82 -3.57 1.94
C LEU A 107 -22.95 -4.20 3.35
N PRO A 108 -22.89 -5.54 3.44
CA PRO A 108 -22.79 -6.24 4.72
C PRO A 108 -21.57 -5.80 5.53
N GLU A 109 -21.66 -5.92 6.86
CA GLU A 109 -20.64 -5.42 7.77
C GLU A 109 -19.24 -5.96 7.49
N GLN A 110 -19.13 -7.26 7.21
CA GLN A 110 -17.85 -7.89 6.90
C GLN A 110 -17.24 -7.37 5.59
N ALA A 111 -18.05 -7.16 4.55
CA ALA A 111 -17.60 -6.52 3.30
C ALA A 111 -17.07 -5.10 3.56
N ARG A 112 -17.76 -4.31 4.39
CA ARG A 112 -17.32 -2.96 4.76
C ARG A 112 -15.99 -2.99 5.49
N ALA A 113 -15.80 -3.94 6.41
CA ALA A 113 -14.53 -4.12 7.11
C ALA A 113 -13.37 -4.43 6.15
N MET A 114 -13.60 -5.31 5.16
CA MET A 114 -12.60 -5.64 4.14
C MET A 114 -12.24 -4.43 3.26
N VAL A 115 -13.24 -3.63 2.87
CA VAL A 115 -13.01 -2.38 2.12
C VAL A 115 -12.20 -1.39 2.95
N ALA A 116 -12.59 -1.14 4.21
CA ALA A 116 -11.91 -0.20 5.08
C ALA A 116 -10.45 -0.63 5.37
N GLY A 117 -10.25 -1.91 5.70
CA GLY A 117 -8.92 -2.46 6.00
C GLY A 117 -7.96 -2.33 4.82
N SER A 118 -8.42 -2.66 3.60
CA SER A 118 -7.57 -2.58 2.41
C SER A 118 -7.30 -1.14 1.95
N ILE A 119 -8.23 -0.20 2.17
CA ILE A 119 -7.98 1.24 1.97
C ILE A 119 -6.91 1.73 2.95
N ASP A 120 -7.03 1.39 4.23
CA ASP A 120 -6.09 1.85 5.25
C ASP A 120 -4.69 1.27 5.07
N LEU A 121 -4.60 -0.02 4.74
CA LEU A 121 -3.33 -0.67 4.41
C LEU A 121 -2.66 -0.01 3.20
N HIS A 122 -3.41 0.19 2.09
CA HIS A 122 -2.86 0.85 0.90
C HIS A 122 -2.34 2.25 1.23
N ARG A 123 -3.11 3.07 1.98
CA ARG A 123 -2.69 4.40 2.43
C ARG A 123 -1.43 4.38 3.30
N ARG A 124 -1.28 3.39 4.19
CA ARG A 124 -0.07 3.23 5.01
C ARG A 124 1.15 2.91 4.15
N VAL A 125 0.99 2.03 3.17
CA VAL A 125 2.05 1.66 2.22
C VAL A 125 2.39 2.81 1.27
N GLU A 126 1.40 3.58 0.82
CA GLU A 126 1.58 4.77 -0.01
C GLU A 126 2.45 5.82 0.68
N ARG A 127 2.23 6.05 1.98
CA ARG A 127 3.09 6.94 2.77
C ARG A 127 4.53 6.45 2.86
N LEU A 128 4.73 5.13 2.95
CA LEU A 128 6.06 4.53 2.97
C LEU A 128 6.76 4.61 1.61
N ASP A 129 6.02 4.41 0.51
CA ASP A 129 6.50 4.58 -0.87
C ASP A 129 6.88 6.04 -1.17
N ALA A 130 6.08 7.00 -0.70
CA ALA A 130 6.39 8.42 -0.84
C ALA A 130 7.64 8.84 -0.05
N ALA A 131 7.83 8.29 1.16
CA ALA A 131 9.00 8.58 1.98
C ALA A 131 10.33 8.17 1.33
N GLN A 132 10.32 7.14 0.48
CA GLN A 132 11.52 6.71 -0.26
C GLN A 132 11.97 7.71 -1.35
N VAL A 133 11.08 8.59 -1.82
CA VAL A 133 11.44 9.66 -2.77
C VAL A 133 11.99 10.87 -2.04
N ALA A 134 11.44 11.17 -0.86
CA ALA A 134 11.87 12.30 -0.05
C ALA A 134 13.25 12.12 0.58
N ASP A 135 13.77 10.88 0.58
CA ASP A 135 15.10 10.53 1.10
C ASP A 135 16.21 10.62 0.04
N GLU A 136 15.90 11.04 -1.20
CA GLU A 136 16.95 11.65 -2.02
C GLU A 136 17.38 12.93 -1.29
N PRO A 137 18.66 13.06 -0.88
CA PRO A 137 19.10 14.23 -0.18
C PRO A 137 18.93 15.42 -1.14
N MET A 138 17.88 16.21 -0.95
CA MET A 138 17.88 17.59 -1.39
C MET A 138 19.14 18.19 -0.77
N GLU A 139 20.19 18.37 -1.58
CA GLU A 139 21.40 19.06 -1.17
C GLU A 139 20.96 20.32 -0.43
N SER A 140 21.25 20.37 0.87
CA SER A 140 20.86 21.52 1.66
C SER A 140 21.43 22.76 0.96
N PRO A 141 20.59 23.76 0.61
CA PRO A 141 21.06 24.95 -0.07
C PRO A 141 22.22 25.63 0.68
N ALA A 142 22.24 25.48 2.02
CA ALA A 142 23.33 25.91 2.87
C ALA A 142 24.63 25.11 2.67
N ARG A 143 24.57 23.79 2.47
CA ARG A 143 25.74 22.96 2.13
C ARG A 143 26.33 23.34 0.76
N SER A 144 25.47 23.53 -0.23
CA SER A 144 25.88 24.01 -1.57
C SER A 144 26.55 25.39 -1.50
N MET A 145 26.05 26.29 -0.66
CA MET A 145 26.68 27.60 -0.41
C MET A 145 28.03 27.47 0.31
N LEU A 146 28.14 26.57 1.30
CA LEU A 146 29.38 26.35 2.05
C LEU A 146 30.49 25.74 1.18
N ASP A 147 30.19 24.75 0.34
CA ASP A 147 31.17 24.14 -0.57
C ASP A 147 31.68 25.13 -1.63
N ARG A 148 30.82 26.04 -2.09
CA ARG A 148 31.20 27.14 -3.00
C ARG A 148 32.12 28.16 -2.33
N LEU A 149 31.96 28.41 -1.03
CA LEU A 149 32.86 29.28 -0.28
C LEU A 149 34.20 28.58 -0.01
N ALA A 150 34.18 27.28 0.29
CA ALA A 150 35.37 26.49 0.57
C ALA A 150 36.29 26.31 -0.65
N THR A 151 35.75 26.42 -1.87
CA THR A 151 36.50 26.32 -3.14
C THR A 151 36.99 27.66 -3.68
N SER A 152 36.69 28.78 -3.01
CA SER A 152 37.04 30.15 -3.46
C SER A 152 38.32 30.71 -2.80
N PHE A 153 39.04 29.90 -2.02
CA PHE A 153 40.32 30.25 -1.39
C PHE A 153 41.37 29.17 -1.69
#